data_AF-A0A136MZE7-F1
#
_entry.id   AF-A0A136MZE7-F1
#
_cell.length_a   1.000
_cell.length_b   1.000
_cell.length_c   1.000
_cell.angle_alpha   90.00
_cell.angle_beta   90.00
_cell.angle_gamma   90.00
#
_symmetry.space_group_name_H-M   'P 1'
#
loop_
_entity.id
_entity.type
_entity.pdbx_description
1 polymer ?
#
loop_
_entity_poly.entity_id
_entity_poly.type
_entity_poly.pdbx_seq_one_letter_code
_entity_poly.pdbx_strand_id
1 'polypeptide(L)'
;MKNLFAIILFLFTSILSQAQILTPVKWSFEIEKAGTNEYKLRYIAKIDKNWAVYSQYTSDDGPVPTSINYEQKDGIELVGKAVEKGSKKEGYDPLFDTNVIKFLSNSPFVIEQKSKS
;
A
#
# COMPACT_ATOMS: atom_id res chain seq x y z
N MET A 1 22.32 -34.88 34.08
CA MET A 1 21.28 -35.20 33.07
C MET A 1 20.15 -34.17 32.99
N LYS A 2 19.54 -33.70 34.10
CA LYS A 2 18.51 -32.64 34.08
C LYS A 2 18.93 -31.36 33.33
N ASN A 3 20.16 -30.92 33.51
CA ASN A 3 20.67 -29.71 32.86
C ASN A 3 20.87 -29.89 31.35
N LEU A 4 21.23 -31.09 30.89
CA LEU A 4 21.38 -31.40 29.46
C LEU A 4 20.02 -31.44 28.75
N PHE A 5 19.00 -32.00 29.41
CA PHE A 5 17.63 -31.99 28.91
C PHE A 5 17.08 -30.55 28.77
N ALA A 6 17.33 -29.70 29.76
CA ALA A 6 16.93 -28.29 29.71
C ALA A 6 17.62 -27.52 28.57
N ILE A 7 18.92 -27.79 28.32
CA ILE A 7 19.67 -27.18 27.23
C ILE A 7 19.14 -27.64 25.86
N ILE A 8 18.86 -28.94 25.70
CA ILE A 8 18.29 -29.49 24.46
C ILE A 8 16.89 -28.92 24.21
N LEU A 9 16.06 -28.80 25.25
CA LEU A 9 14.73 -28.20 25.15
C LEU A 9 14.79 -26.72 24.74
N PHE A 10 15.74 -25.96 25.28
CA PHE A 10 15.98 -24.56 24.92
C PHE A 10 16.50 -24.38 23.49
N LEU A 11 17.35 -25.31 23.02
CA LEU A 11 17.83 -25.33 21.62
C LEU A 11 16.72 -25.71 20.64
N PHE A 12 15.73 -26.50 21.07
CA PHE A 12 14.58 -26.85 20.22
C PHE A 12 13.60 -25.69 20.05
N THR A 13 13.41 -24.85 21.07
CA THR A 13 12.48 -23.71 21.00
C THR A 13 13.03 -22.55 20.16
N SER A 14 14.34 -22.37 20.09
CA SER A 14 14.95 -21.33 19.24
C SER A 14 14.83 -21.63 17.74
N ILE A 15 14.72 -22.91 17.35
CA ILE A 15 14.51 -23.30 15.94
C ILE A 15 13.06 -23.00 15.49
N LEU A 16 12.12 -22.88 16.43
CA LEU A 16 10.69 -22.62 16.16
C LEU A 16 10.33 -21.13 16.08
N SER A 17 11.24 -20.23 16.45
CA SER A 17 10.99 -18.79 16.33
C SER A 17 11.12 -18.35 14.86
N GLN A 18 10.00 -18.24 14.17
CA GLN A 18 9.90 -17.66 12.82
C GLN A 18 9.61 -16.16 12.94
N ALA A 19 10.58 -15.30 12.63
CA ALA A 19 10.34 -13.87 12.45
C ALA A 19 9.87 -13.61 11.02
N GLN A 20 8.55 -13.62 10.78
CA GLN A 20 7.99 -13.33 9.45
C GLN A 20 7.88 -11.82 9.24
N ILE A 21 8.37 -11.35 8.09
CA ILE A 21 8.13 -9.98 7.64
C ILE A 21 6.63 -9.86 7.35
N LEU A 22 5.95 -8.96 8.07
CA LEU A 22 4.55 -8.67 7.84
C LEU A 22 4.38 -7.99 6.48
N THR A 23 3.43 -8.48 5.68
CA THR A 23 3.02 -7.90 4.39
C THR A 23 1.55 -7.49 4.44
N PRO A 24 1.21 -6.50 5.27
CA PRO A 24 -0.18 -6.16 5.61
C PRO A 24 -0.93 -5.44 4.49
N VAL A 25 -0.22 -5.00 3.45
CA VAL A 25 -0.79 -4.37 2.27
C VAL A 25 -0.36 -5.18 1.06
N LYS A 26 -1.33 -5.75 0.35
CA LYS A 26 -1.09 -6.54 -0.86
C LYS A 26 -1.60 -5.75 -2.05
N TRP A 27 -0.70 -5.45 -2.98
CA TRP A 27 -1.01 -4.71 -4.19
C TRP A 27 -1.27 -5.66 -5.37
N SER A 28 -2.29 -5.35 -6.16
CA SER A 28 -2.51 -5.93 -7.49
C SER A 28 -2.69 -4.82 -8.51
N PHE A 29 -2.45 -5.15 -9.78
CA PHE A 29 -2.47 -4.21 -10.88
C PHE A 29 -3.34 -4.72 -12.03
N GLU A 30 -4.16 -3.84 -12.60
CA GLU A 30 -5.07 -4.14 -13.69
C GLU A 30 -5.01 -3.02 -14.75
N ILE A 31 -5.16 -3.40 -16.02
CA ILE A 31 -5.29 -2.46 -17.13
C ILE A 31 -6.65 -2.72 -17.79
N GLU A 32 -7.47 -1.68 -17.90
CA GLU A 32 -8.78 -1.71 -18.55
C GLU A 32 -8.76 -0.82 -19.79
N LYS A 33 -9.17 -1.35 -20.94
CA LYS A 33 -9.33 -0.53 -22.16
C LYS A 33 -10.58 0.33 -22.01
N ALA A 34 -10.43 1.65 -22.14
CA ALA A 34 -11.50 2.64 -21.96
C ALA A 34 -11.97 3.28 -23.27
N GLY A 35 -11.27 3.04 -24.38
CA GLY A 35 -11.61 3.59 -25.70
C GLY A 35 -10.59 3.23 -26.77
N THR A 36 -10.59 3.99 -27.87
CA THR A 36 -9.54 3.92 -28.89
C THR A 36 -8.28 4.56 -28.34
N ASN A 37 -7.26 3.74 -28.12
CA ASN A 37 -5.99 4.10 -27.48
C ASN A 37 -6.10 4.69 -26.07
N GLU A 38 -7.21 4.50 -25.36
CA GLU A 38 -7.37 4.96 -23.99
C GLU A 38 -7.42 3.78 -23.02
N TYR A 39 -6.72 3.93 -21.90
CA TYR A 39 -6.57 2.90 -20.89
C TYR A 39 -6.75 3.47 -19.49
N LYS A 40 -7.28 2.66 -18.59
CA LYS A 40 -7.28 2.90 -17.14
C LYS A 40 -6.32 1.92 -16.50
N LEU A 41 -5.34 2.46 -15.80
CA LEU A 41 -4.37 1.74 -15.00
C LEU A 41 -4.88 1.75 -13.55
N ARG A 42 -5.13 0.57 -12.98
CA ARG A 42 -5.70 0.41 -11.65
C ARG A 42 -4.71 -0.27 -10.73
N TYR A 43 -4.36 0.39 -9.63
CA TYR A 43 -3.53 -0.14 -8.56
C TYR A 43 -4.41 -0.38 -7.35
N ILE A 44 -4.53 -1.63 -6.93
CA ILE A 44 -5.50 -2.07 -5.94
C ILE A 44 -4.75 -2.59 -4.72
N ALA A 45 -4.88 -1.90 -3.60
CA ALA A 45 -4.35 -2.30 -2.31
C ALA A 45 -5.43 -2.98 -1.48
N LYS A 46 -5.20 -4.25 -1.15
CA LYS A 46 -5.91 -4.96 -0.07
C LYS A 46 -5.15 -4.75 1.23
N ILE A 47 -5.81 -4.10 2.19
CA ILE A 47 -5.22 -3.67 3.45
C ILE A 47 -5.75 -4.59 4.57
N ASP A 48 -4.85 -5.16 5.36
CA ASP A 48 -5.21 -5.97 6.52
C ASP A 48 -5.77 -5.09 7.65
N LYS A 49 -6.59 -5.69 8.52
CA LYS A 49 -7.22 -4.97 9.63
C LYS A 49 -6.17 -4.29 10.51
N ASN A 50 -6.49 -3.08 10.98
CA ASN A 50 -5.64 -2.19 11.78
C ASN A 50 -4.46 -1.56 11.01
N TRP A 51 -4.34 -1.79 9.71
CA TRP A 51 -3.43 -1.07 8.84
C TRP A 51 -4.14 0.02 8.05
N ALA A 52 -3.36 0.97 7.55
CA ALA A 52 -3.82 2.03 6.68
C ALA A 52 -2.75 2.33 5.62
N VAL A 53 -3.19 2.87 4.48
CA VAL A 53 -2.31 3.37 3.41
C VAL A 53 -2.53 4.86 3.26
N TYR A 54 -1.45 5.64 3.23
CA TYR A 54 -1.55 7.09 3.03
C TYR A 54 -1.89 7.42 1.58
N SER A 55 -2.73 8.44 1.40
CA SER A 55 -3.09 8.98 0.09
C SER A 55 -1.88 9.55 -0.65
N GLN A 56 -1.93 9.57 -1.99
CA GLN A 56 -1.01 10.33 -2.83
C GLN A 56 -1.12 11.86 -2.63
N TYR A 57 -2.20 12.31 -1.96
CA TYR A 57 -2.54 13.72 -1.76
C TYR A 57 -2.53 14.12 -0.29
N THR A 58 -1.99 13.29 0.60
CA THR A 58 -1.70 13.72 1.97
C THR A 58 -0.60 14.79 1.95
N SER A 59 -0.56 15.68 2.96
CA SER A 59 0.46 16.73 3.04
C SER A 59 1.87 16.12 3.08
N ASP A 60 2.82 16.75 2.38
CA ASP A 60 4.24 16.38 2.41
C ASP A 60 4.87 16.65 3.78
N ASP A 61 4.29 17.55 4.58
CA ASP A 61 4.71 17.80 5.98
C ASP A 61 4.35 16.63 6.93
N GLY A 62 3.56 15.68 6.44
CA GLY A 62 3.08 14.54 7.23
C GLY A 62 3.77 13.23 6.89
N PRO A 63 3.03 12.11 6.85
CA PRO A 63 3.59 10.83 6.47
C PRO A 63 3.89 10.79 4.97
N VAL A 64 4.89 9.97 4.59
CA VAL A 64 5.27 9.76 3.19
C VAL A 64 4.05 9.35 2.36
N PRO A 65 3.64 10.15 1.35
CA PRO A 65 2.53 9.81 0.48
C PRO A 65 2.80 8.54 -0.33
N THR A 66 1.76 7.81 -0.70
CA THR A 66 1.90 6.77 -1.73
C THR A 66 2.29 7.44 -3.05
N SER A 67 3.16 6.82 -3.84
CA SER A 67 3.54 7.32 -5.16
C SER A 67 3.54 6.21 -6.20
N ILE A 68 3.00 6.49 -7.39
CA ILE A 68 3.11 5.61 -8.55
C ILE A 68 4.08 6.25 -9.55
N ASN A 69 5.20 5.59 -9.80
CA ASN A 69 6.22 6.06 -10.73
C ASN A 69 6.11 5.29 -12.05
N TYR A 70 6.08 6.03 -13.15
CA TYR A 70 5.96 5.49 -14.50
C TYR A 70 7.28 5.65 -15.21
N GLU A 71 7.83 4.54 -15.73
CA GLU A 71 8.88 4.62 -16.74
C GLU A 71 8.27 5.20 -18.01
N GLN A 72 8.70 6.41 -18.39
CA GLN A 72 8.23 7.03 -19.62
C GLN A 72 8.73 6.21 -20.82
N LYS A 73 7.78 5.77 -21.65
CA LYS A 73 8.04 5.18 -22.96
C LYS A 73 7.39 6.06 -24.02
N ASP A 74 8.07 6.22 -25.13
CA ASP A 74 7.56 6.98 -26.28
C ASP A 74 6.16 6.45 -26.68
N GLY A 75 5.23 7.39 -26.85
CA GLY A 75 3.86 7.10 -27.26
C GLY A 75 2.89 6.76 -26.13
N ILE A 76 3.26 6.85 -24.85
CA ILE A 76 2.30 6.71 -23.74
C ILE A 76 2.25 8.00 -22.93
N GLU A 77 1.04 8.58 -22.83
CA GLU A 77 0.78 9.80 -22.05
C GLU A 77 -0.19 9.53 -20.91
N LEU A 78 0.11 10.04 -19.72
CA LEU A 78 -0.83 10.01 -18.59
C LEU A 78 -1.83 11.16 -18.72
N VAL A 79 -3.11 10.86 -18.60
CA VAL A 79 -4.19 11.84 -18.73
C VAL A 79 -4.65 12.28 -17.35
N GLY A 80 -4.23 13.48 -16.94
CA GLY A 80 -4.62 14.09 -15.67
C GLY A 80 -4.05 13.40 -14.44
N LYS A 81 -4.51 13.82 -13.25
CA LYS A 81 -4.14 13.20 -11.97
C LYS A 81 -4.91 11.89 -11.75
N ALA A 82 -4.28 10.96 -11.05
CA ALA A 82 -4.94 9.74 -10.60
C ALA A 82 -6.16 10.04 -9.71
N VAL A 83 -7.10 9.11 -9.65
CA VAL A 83 -8.27 9.18 -8.79
C VAL A 83 -8.18 8.08 -7.74
N GLU A 84 -8.40 8.46 -6.48
CA GLU A 84 -8.35 7.55 -5.35
C GLU A 84 -9.74 7.18 -4.87
N LYS A 85 -9.99 5.88 -4.68
CA LYS A 85 -11.26 5.31 -4.21
C LYS A 85 -11.00 4.34 -3.07
N GLY A 86 -11.91 4.28 -2.11
CA GLY A 86 -11.83 3.37 -0.97
C GLY A 86 -12.35 4.00 0.30
N SER A 87 -12.08 3.37 1.44
CA SER A 87 -12.46 3.89 2.76
C SER A 87 -11.53 5.01 3.22
N LYS A 88 -11.71 6.20 2.63
CA LYS A 88 -10.97 7.43 2.94
C LYS A 88 -11.29 7.94 4.34
N LYS A 89 -10.25 8.31 5.09
CA LYS A 89 -10.31 9.08 6.33
C LYS A 89 -9.32 10.24 6.23
N GLU A 90 -9.79 11.42 6.60
CA GLU A 90 -9.01 12.66 6.54
C GLU A 90 -9.22 13.45 7.83
N GLY A 91 -8.15 14.08 8.31
CA GLY A 91 -8.22 14.96 9.47
C GLY A 91 -6.83 15.29 10.01
N TYR A 92 -6.80 16.22 10.95
CA TYR A 92 -5.58 16.62 11.62
C TYR A 92 -5.00 15.48 12.45
N ASP A 93 -3.72 15.19 12.26
CA ASP A 93 -2.97 14.19 13.01
C ASP A 93 -1.93 14.90 13.90
N PRO A 94 -2.10 14.88 15.24
CA PRO A 94 -1.19 15.56 16.16
C PRO A 94 0.25 15.04 16.10
N LEU A 95 0.48 13.81 15.60
CA LEU A 95 1.83 13.28 15.44
C LEU A 95 2.60 14.02 14.34
N PHE A 96 1.88 14.47 13.31
CA PHE A 96 2.44 15.12 12.14
C PHE A 96 2.18 16.63 12.10
N ASP A 97 1.43 17.17 13.08
CA ASP A 97 1.01 18.58 13.14
C ASP A 97 0.37 19.09 11.84
N THR A 98 -0.31 18.20 11.10
CA THR A 98 -0.91 18.52 9.80
C THR A 98 -2.10 17.62 9.49
N ASN A 99 -2.83 17.96 8.43
CA ASN A 99 -3.91 17.10 7.92
C ASN A 99 -3.34 15.90 7.19
N VAL A 100 -3.78 14.71 7.59
CA VAL A 100 -3.36 13.44 7.00
C VAL A 100 -4.56 12.76 6.35
N ILE A 101 -4.35 12.28 5.12
CA ILE A 101 -5.32 11.49 4.38
C ILE A 101 -4.86 10.04 4.29
N LYS A 102 -5.72 9.10 4.69
CA LYS A 102 -5.43 7.66 4.66
C LYS A 102 -6.64 6.81 4.28
N PHE A 103 -6.37 5.61 3.78
CA PHE A 103 -7.36 4.60 3.42
C PHE A 103 -7.29 3.41 4.36
N LEU A 104 -8.45 2.95 4.85
CA LEU A 104 -8.59 1.87 5.84
C LEU A 104 -9.01 0.55 5.17
N SER A 105 -8.88 -0.56 5.93
CA SER A 105 -9.15 -1.93 5.47
C SER A 105 -10.62 -2.26 5.14
N ASN A 106 -11.56 -1.33 5.32
CA ASN A 106 -12.99 -1.58 5.13
C ASN A 106 -13.36 -1.83 3.67
N SER A 107 -12.60 -1.29 2.71
CA SER A 107 -12.70 -1.61 1.30
C SER A 107 -11.32 -1.52 0.62
N PRO A 108 -11.11 -2.17 -0.54
CA PRO A 108 -9.85 -2.03 -1.27
C PRO A 108 -9.58 -0.56 -1.59
N PHE A 109 -8.35 -0.12 -1.33
CA PHE A 109 -7.86 1.17 -1.80
C PHE A 109 -7.50 1.04 -3.28
N VAL A 110 -8.10 1.86 -4.14
CA VAL A 110 -7.87 1.82 -5.58
C VAL A 110 -7.36 3.18 -6.05
N ILE A 111 -6.20 3.18 -6.69
CA ILE A 111 -5.67 4.30 -7.45
C ILE A 111 -5.95 4.02 -8.92
N GLU A 112 -6.64 4.93 -9.59
CA GLU A 112 -6.99 4.82 -11.02
C GLU A 112 -6.33 5.96 -11.79
N GLN A 113 -5.38 5.63 -12.66
CA GLN A 113 -4.72 6.58 -13.56
C GLN A 113 -5.20 6.33 -14.98
N LYS A 114 -5.59 7.39 -15.69
CA LYS A 114 -5.90 7.30 -17.13
C LYS A 114 -4.62 7.48 -17.94
N SER A 115 -4.52 6.77 -19.04
CA SER A 115 -3.45 6.94 -20.02
C SER A 115 -3.97 6.84 -21.45
N LYS A 116 -3.22 7.42 -22.37
CA LYS A 116 -3.46 7.37 -23.81
C LYS A 116 -2.21 6.87 -24.54
N SER A 117 -2.43 6.13 -25.63
CA SER A 117 -1.39 5.64 -26.54
C SER A 117 -1.54 6.17 -27.97
#